data_AF-A0A484UDR5-F1
#
_entry.id   AF-A0A484UDR5-F1
#
_cell.length_a   1.000
_cell.length_b   1.000
_cell.length_c   1.000
_cell.angle_alpha   90.00
_cell.angle_beta   90.00
_cell.angle_gamma   90.00
#
_symmetry.space_group_name_H-M   'P 1'
#
loop_
_entity.id
_entity.type
_entity.pdbx_description
1 polymer ?
#
loop_
_entity_poly.entity_id
_entity_poly.type
_entity_poly.pdbx_seq_one_letter_code
_entity_poly.pdbx_strand_id
1 'polypeptide(L)'
;MILMMIVMAGMLIYIAACILYVYRFRGQQRYQGFSQYLRKSWPVFAPLNCLLYMATAREARQPVLKPHYIEGIERLRRNWRKIRDEAMELHASGAFEAASAPGSAGHHDLGFRTFYKRGWRKFYLKWYADPHLSAERLCPTTVRLLEGIPGIRAAMFSVLPAGAELSMHSDPLACSLRYHLGLDTPGTANCYICVDGHFISWRNGEDFVFDETYPHFARNDSTTNRVILMCDVERPMNLLGRAFNRLYARLAWAMTVPNTPEDRQGPISWLFARLAPLRESGLALKRRHRPLYTLLKYLLNASLLLLLFAAIIGVIGFLSRLFGLLGMS
;
A
#
# COMPACT_ATOMS: atom_id res chain seq x y z
N MET A 1 -6.63 -38.40 5.84
CA MET A 1 -5.18 -38.09 5.67
C MET A 1 -4.83 -37.76 4.22
N ILE A 2 -5.17 -38.62 3.25
CA ILE A 2 -4.89 -38.41 1.82
C ILE A 2 -5.55 -37.13 1.26
N LEU A 3 -6.86 -36.92 1.48
CA LEU A 3 -7.56 -35.69 1.05
C LEU A 3 -6.90 -34.42 1.58
N MET A 4 -6.49 -34.43 2.86
CA MET A 4 -5.80 -33.31 3.50
C MET A 4 -4.43 -33.02 2.84
N MET A 5 -3.68 -34.06 2.48
CA MET A 5 -2.43 -33.91 1.74
C MET A 5 -2.66 -33.34 0.33
N ILE A 6 -3.70 -33.78 -0.37
CA ILE A 6 -4.07 -33.28 -1.70
C ILE A 6 -4.44 -31.79 -1.64
N VAL A 7 -5.29 -31.40 -0.68
CA VAL A 7 -5.68 -29.99 -0.48
C VAL A 7 -4.47 -29.12 -0.17
N MET A 8 -3.60 -29.58 0.73
CA MET A 8 -2.38 -28.84 1.09
C MET A 8 -1.42 -28.71 -0.11
N ALA A 9 -1.23 -29.77 -0.88
CA ALA A 9 -0.42 -29.73 -2.10
C ALA A 9 -1.00 -28.76 -3.13
N GLY A 10 -2.33 -28.79 -3.34
CA GLY A 10 -3.02 -27.85 -4.22
C GLY A 10 -2.84 -26.39 -3.79
N MET A 11 -2.95 -26.10 -2.49
CA MET A 11 -2.71 -24.75 -1.95
C MET A 11 -1.26 -24.30 -2.16
N LEU A 12 -0.28 -25.16 -1.93
CA LEU A 12 1.13 -24.84 -2.15
C LEU A 12 1.44 -24.59 -3.63
N ILE A 13 0.87 -25.41 -4.53
CA ILE A 13 0.97 -25.22 -5.99
C ILE A 13 0.34 -23.88 -6.38
N TYR A 14 -0.86 -23.56 -5.87
CA TYR A 14 -1.52 -22.28 -6.12
C TYR A 14 -0.68 -21.10 -5.66
N ILE A 15 -0.13 -21.14 -4.44
CA ILE A 15 0.73 -20.09 -3.89
C ILE A 15 1.98 -19.91 -4.76
N ALA A 16 2.66 -21.01 -5.09
CA ALA A 16 3.87 -20.98 -5.93
C ALA A 16 3.57 -20.43 -7.33
N ALA A 17 2.46 -20.85 -7.94
CA ALA A 17 2.02 -20.39 -9.25
C ALA A 17 1.70 -18.89 -9.24
N CYS A 18 1.02 -18.38 -8.20
CA CYS A 18 0.73 -16.95 -8.06
C CYS A 18 2.00 -16.12 -7.88
N ILE A 19 2.93 -16.58 -7.03
CA ILE A 19 4.23 -15.92 -6.83
C ILE A 19 5.02 -15.88 -8.13
N LEU A 20 5.06 -17.00 -8.86
CA LEU A 20 5.73 -17.09 -10.16
C LEU A 20 5.06 -16.20 -11.21
N TYR A 21 3.73 -16.18 -11.25
CA TYR A 21 2.95 -15.31 -12.13
C TYR A 21 3.31 -13.83 -11.91
N VAL A 22 3.23 -13.36 -10.67
CA VAL A 22 3.55 -11.95 -10.35
C VAL A 22 5.00 -11.63 -10.66
N TYR A 23 5.93 -12.53 -10.34
CA TYR A 23 7.36 -12.31 -10.58
C TYR A 23 7.72 -12.29 -12.07
N ARG A 24 7.18 -13.21 -12.87
CA ARG A 24 7.67 -13.49 -14.23
C ARG A 24 6.75 -13.01 -15.35
N PHE A 25 5.45 -12.88 -15.09
CA PHE A 25 4.43 -12.73 -16.12
C PHE A 25 3.52 -11.51 -15.91
N ARG A 26 3.38 -10.97 -14.69
CA ARG A 26 2.60 -9.74 -14.47
C ARG A 26 3.35 -8.52 -15.05
N GLY A 27 2.79 -7.97 -16.12
CA GLY A 27 3.34 -6.78 -16.80
C GLY A 27 4.53 -7.04 -17.68
N GLN A 28 5.23 -5.99 -18.09
CA GLN A 28 6.40 -6.00 -18.97
C GLN A 28 7.71 -5.72 -18.22
N GLN A 29 7.70 -4.86 -17.21
CA GLN A 29 8.90 -4.60 -16.41
C GLN A 29 9.24 -5.75 -15.49
N ARG A 30 10.54 -5.96 -15.26
CA ARG A 30 11.05 -7.05 -14.44
C ARG A 30 12.02 -6.55 -13.39
N TYR A 31 11.99 -7.20 -12.23
CA TYR A 31 13.04 -7.07 -11.24
C TYR A 31 14.33 -7.67 -11.79
N GLN A 32 15.46 -7.11 -11.35
CA GLN A 32 16.80 -7.61 -11.69
C GLN A 32 17.00 -9.08 -11.24
N GLY A 33 16.24 -9.52 -10.24
CA GLY A 33 16.19 -10.93 -9.85
C GLY A 33 15.24 -11.18 -8.68
N PHE A 34 15.08 -12.46 -8.33
CA PHE A 34 14.12 -12.91 -7.31
C PHE A 34 14.37 -12.28 -5.94
N SER A 35 15.64 -12.07 -5.55
CA SER A 35 16.00 -11.39 -4.30
C SER A 35 15.52 -9.93 -4.23
N GLN A 36 15.50 -9.21 -5.36
CA GLN A 36 14.93 -7.86 -5.40
C GLN A 36 13.40 -7.93 -5.25
N TYR A 37 12.76 -8.83 -5.99
CA TYR A 37 11.31 -9.06 -5.92
C TYR A 37 10.83 -9.38 -4.49
N LEU A 38 11.48 -10.34 -3.80
CA LEU A 38 11.15 -10.69 -2.41
C LEU A 38 11.19 -9.46 -1.47
N ARG A 39 12.13 -8.53 -1.71
CA ARG A 39 12.32 -7.32 -0.89
C ARG A 39 11.41 -6.16 -1.28
N LYS A 40 10.85 -6.15 -2.49
CA LYS A 40 10.21 -4.98 -3.10
C LYS A 40 8.72 -5.17 -3.44
N SER A 41 8.19 -6.39 -3.37
CA SER A 41 6.83 -6.71 -3.89
C SER A 41 6.00 -7.61 -2.97
N TRP A 42 6.47 -7.88 -1.74
CA TRP A 42 5.77 -8.66 -0.71
C TRP A 42 5.02 -9.91 -1.24
N PRO A 43 5.74 -10.93 -1.75
CA PRO A 43 5.13 -12.05 -2.49
C PRO A 43 4.11 -12.86 -1.70
N VAL A 44 4.10 -12.74 -0.37
CA VAL A 44 3.09 -13.33 0.52
C VAL A 44 1.66 -12.92 0.15
N PHE A 45 1.48 -11.75 -0.46
CA PHE A 45 0.17 -11.26 -0.90
C PHE A 45 -0.19 -11.66 -2.33
N ALA A 46 0.76 -12.20 -3.11
CA ALA A 46 0.51 -12.60 -4.50
C ALA A 46 -0.70 -13.54 -4.66
N PRO A 47 -0.94 -14.54 -3.80
CA PRO A 47 -2.11 -15.43 -3.92
C PRO A 47 -3.45 -14.70 -3.76
N LEU A 48 -3.54 -13.71 -2.87
CA LEU A 48 -4.76 -12.91 -2.68
C LEU A 48 -4.93 -11.90 -3.81
N ASN A 49 -3.83 -11.29 -4.25
CA ASN A 49 -3.82 -10.36 -5.38
C ASN A 49 -4.25 -11.04 -6.69
N CYS A 50 -3.82 -12.29 -6.94
CA CYS A 50 -4.21 -13.03 -8.14
C CYS A 50 -5.73 -13.26 -8.23
N LEU A 51 -6.41 -13.50 -7.11
CA LEU A 51 -7.88 -13.57 -7.07
C LEU A 51 -8.50 -12.24 -7.51
N LEU A 52 -7.96 -11.12 -7.02
CA LEU A 52 -8.42 -9.80 -7.44
C LEU A 52 -8.11 -9.51 -8.90
N TYR A 53 -6.94 -9.87 -9.42
CA TYR A 53 -6.59 -9.68 -10.83
C TYR A 53 -7.57 -10.42 -11.75
N MET A 54 -7.93 -11.66 -11.40
CA MET A 54 -8.91 -12.44 -12.17
C MET A 54 -10.31 -11.81 -12.13
N ALA A 55 -10.71 -11.26 -10.98
CA ALA A 55 -12.02 -10.64 -10.81
C ALA A 55 -12.10 -9.18 -11.30
N THR A 56 -10.96 -8.56 -11.63
CA THR A 56 -10.88 -7.18 -12.15
C THR A 56 -11.54 -7.10 -13.53
N ALA A 57 -12.33 -6.05 -13.75
CA ALA A 57 -12.97 -5.76 -15.04
C ALA A 57 -11.91 -5.64 -16.14
N ARG A 58 -12.23 -6.07 -17.37
CA ARG A 58 -11.23 -6.24 -18.44
C ARG A 58 -10.52 -4.93 -18.78
N GLU A 59 -11.27 -3.84 -18.88
CA GLU A 59 -10.84 -2.48 -19.14
C GLU A 59 -9.93 -1.90 -18.03
N ALA A 60 -9.99 -2.50 -16.83
CA ALA A 60 -9.24 -2.05 -15.67
C ALA A 60 -7.97 -2.88 -15.38
N ARG A 61 -7.62 -3.84 -16.25
CA ARG A 61 -6.45 -4.72 -16.05
C ARG A 61 -5.12 -4.12 -16.51
N GLN A 62 -5.17 -3.01 -17.24
CA GLN A 62 -3.99 -2.32 -17.76
C GLN A 62 -3.23 -1.57 -16.65
N PRO A 63 -1.92 -1.29 -16.83
CA PRO A 63 -1.12 -0.63 -15.79
C PRO A 63 -1.57 0.79 -15.48
N VAL A 64 -2.04 1.54 -16.48
CA VAL A 64 -2.42 2.95 -16.38
C VAL A 64 -3.81 3.14 -16.99
N LEU A 65 -4.66 3.89 -16.31
CA LEU A 65 -6.07 4.08 -16.64
C LEU A 65 -6.45 5.56 -16.59
N LYS A 66 -7.52 5.90 -17.31
CA LYS A 66 -8.26 7.15 -17.09
C LYS A 66 -9.21 7.00 -15.89
N PRO A 67 -9.39 8.04 -15.07
CA PRO A 67 -10.18 7.98 -13.84
C PRO A 67 -11.71 7.96 -14.04
N HIS A 68 -12.21 8.06 -15.29
CA HIS A 68 -13.64 8.32 -15.59
C HIS A 68 -14.63 7.27 -15.05
N TYR A 69 -14.17 6.10 -14.62
CA TYR A 69 -15.04 5.06 -14.04
C TYR A 69 -15.38 5.35 -12.56
N ILE A 70 -14.72 6.32 -11.94
CA ILE A 70 -14.93 6.71 -10.55
C ILE A 70 -15.94 7.85 -10.53
N GLU A 71 -17.13 7.57 -10.00
CA GLU A 71 -18.21 8.56 -9.90
C GLU A 71 -17.78 9.78 -9.07
N GLY A 72 -17.92 10.99 -9.64
CA GLY A 72 -17.64 12.25 -8.96
C GLY A 72 -16.15 12.63 -8.87
N ILE A 73 -15.24 11.85 -9.45
CA ILE A 73 -13.78 12.12 -9.38
C ILE A 73 -13.39 13.47 -10.00
N GLU A 74 -14.15 13.94 -10.99
CA GLU A 74 -13.91 15.21 -11.66
C GLU A 74 -14.09 16.41 -10.73
N ARG A 75 -14.75 16.23 -9.57
CA ARG A 75 -14.82 17.25 -8.51
C ARG A 75 -13.43 17.59 -7.97
N LEU A 76 -12.52 16.61 -7.86
CA LEU A 76 -11.14 16.84 -7.41
C LEU A 76 -10.39 17.70 -8.43
N ARG A 77 -10.47 17.34 -9.71
CA ARG A 77 -9.88 18.15 -10.80
C ARG A 77 -10.46 19.55 -10.81
N ARG A 78 -11.78 19.73 -10.76
CA ARG A 78 -12.40 21.07 -10.79
C ARG A 78 -11.98 21.96 -9.62
N ASN A 79 -11.62 21.36 -8.48
CA ASN A 79 -11.23 22.08 -7.27
C ASN A 79 -9.73 21.93 -6.94
N TRP A 80 -8.90 21.53 -7.91
CA TRP A 80 -7.48 21.20 -7.66
C TRP A 80 -6.70 22.35 -7.01
N ARG A 81 -7.04 23.60 -7.34
CA ARG A 81 -6.40 24.79 -6.75
C ARG A 81 -6.70 24.92 -5.26
N LYS A 82 -7.95 24.71 -4.83
CA LYS A 82 -8.32 24.73 -3.41
C LYS A 82 -7.60 23.63 -2.63
N ILE A 83 -7.52 22.43 -3.24
CA ILE A 83 -6.82 21.28 -2.67
C ILE A 83 -5.32 21.59 -2.55
N ARG A 84 -4.71 22.19 -3.59
CA ARG A 84 -3.32 22.64 -3.59
C ARG A 84 -3.09 23.65 -2.46
N ASP A 85 -3.95 24.65 -2.34
CA ASP A 85 -3.75 25.73 -1.37
C ASP A 85 -3.71 25.18 0.08
N GLU A 86 -4.61 24.26 0.44
CA GLU A 86 -4.54 23.55 1.73
C GLU A 86 -3.28 22.69 1.87
N ALA A 87 -2.87 21.98 0.80
CA ALA A 87 -1.65 21.17 0.83
C ALA A 87 -0.38 22.02 1.02
N MET A 88 -0.33 23.22 0.44
CA MET A 88 0.80 24.13 0.54
C MET A 88 0.85 24.83 1.90
N GLU A 89 -0.30 25.20 2.48
CA GLU A 89 -0.38 25.69 3.86
C GLU A 89 0.10 24.63 4.85
N LEU A 90 -0.34 23.38 4.65
CA LEU A 90 0.12 22.24 5.43
C LEU A 90 1.63 22.02 5.28
N HIS A 91 2.19 22.26 4.08
CA HIS A 91 3.63 22.20 3.84
C HIS A 91 4.39 23.31 4.57
N ALA A 92 3.89 24.55 4.50
CA ALA A 92 4.49 25.70 5.16
C ALA A 92 4.49 25.58 6.70
N SER A 93 3.46 24.95 7.28
CA SER A 93 3.36 24.72 8.72
C SER A 93 4.31 23.64 9.26
N GLY A 94 4.98 22.87 8.39
CA GLY A 94 5.87 21.77 8.79
C GLY A 94 5.14 20.49 9.24
N ALA A 95 3.84 20.37 8.98
CA ALA A 95 3.03 19.24 9.41
C ALA A 95 3.45 17.91 8.75
N PHE A 96 3.95 17.94 7.50
CA PHE A 96 4.48 16.76 6.80
C PHE A 96 5.71 16.18 7.51
N GLU A 97 6.62 17.05 7.93
CA GLU A 97 7.82 16.72 8.69
C GLU A 97 7.44 16.16 10.05
N ALA A 98 6.52 16.84 10.76
CA ALA A 98 6.04 16.40 12.06
C ALA A 98 5.42 15.00 12.03
N ALA A 99 4.59 14.71 11.02
CA ALA A 99 3.94 13.40 10.87
C ALA A 99 4.92 12.25 10.56
N SER A 100 6.10 12.56 10.02
CA SER A 100 7.12 11.56 9.65
C SER A 100 8.34 11.53 10.59
N ALA A 101 8.43 12.49 11.52
CA ALA A 101 9.58 12.68 12.39
C ALA A 101 9.84 11.45 13.29
N PRO A 102 11.11 11.16 13.64
CA PRO A 102 11.41 10.14 14.65
C PRO A 102 10.62 10.37 15.94
N GLY A 103 9.95 9.34 16.44
CA GLY A 103 9.11 9.41 17.64
C GLY A 103 7.69 9.94 17.43
N SER A 104 7.34 10.40 16.23
CA SER A 104 5.95 10.74 15.90
C SER A 104 5.05 9.51 15.79
N ALA A 105 3.74 9.73 15.92
CA ALA A 105 2.74 8.67 15.78
C ALA A 105 2.80 7.99 14.39
N GLY A 106 3.14 8.76 13.35
CA GLY A 106 3.27 8.29 11.97
C GLY A 106 4.63 7.67 11.61
N HIS A 107 5.60 7.69 12.53
CA HIS A 107 6.96 7.19 12.27
C HIS A 107 7.01 5.68 11.97
N HIS A 108 6.09 4.91 12.56
CA HIS A 108 6.05 3.45 12.47
C HIS A 108 5.25 2.92 11.28
N ASP A 109 5.20 3.69 10.19
CA ASP A 109 4.50 3.30 8.98
C ASP A 109 5.11 2.06 8.31
N LEU A 110 4.34 0.97 8.23
CA LEU A 110 4.82 -0.29 7.63
C LEU A 110 4.85 -0.25 6.11
N GLY A 111 3.93 0.48 5.49
CA GLY A 111 3.76 0.52 4.04
C GLY A 111 4.82 1.38 3.36
N PHE A 112 5.22 2.48 4.00
CA PHE A 112 5.94 3.55 3.30
C PHE A 112 7.26 4.00 3.94
N ARG A 113 7.64 3.45 5.09
CA ARG A 113 8.85 3.87 5.81
C ARG A 113 10.16 3.80 5.02
N THR A 114 10.26 2.91 4.05
CA THR A 114 11.46 2.80 3.20
C THR A 114 11.67 4.04 2.34
N PHE A 115 10.61 4.77 2.02
CA PHE A 115 10.64 5.99 1.20
C PHE A 115 11.09 7.22 1.99
N TYR A 116 10.83 7.27 3.31
CA TYR A 116 11.27 8.38 4.16
C TYR A 116 12.79 8.58 4.15
N LYS A 117 13.57 7.52 3.93
CA LYS A 117 15.03 7.59 3.79
C LYS A 117 15.51 8.48 2.64
N ARG A 118 14.64 8.76 1.67
CA ARG A 118 14.91 9.57 0.49
C ARG A 118 14.14 10.89 0.52
N GLY A 119 13.71 11.32 1.71
CA GLY A 119 13.04 12.61 1.92
C GLY A 119 11.57 12.65 1.49
N TRP A 120 11.01 11.54 0.99
CA TRP A 120 9.58 11.47 0.69
C TRP A 120 8.77 11.70 1.96
N ARG A 121 7.72 12.51 1.85
CA ARG A 121 6.83 12.85 2.97
C ARG A 121 5.38 12.69 2.54
N LYS A 122 4.53 12.49 3.51
CA LYS A 122 3.09 12.41 3.31
C LYS A 122 2.31 12.96 4.50
N PHE A 123 1.05 13.21 4.26
CA PHE A 123 0.08 13.53 5.29
C PHE A 123 -1.25 12.87 4.94
N TYR A 124 -1.73 11.98 5.80
CA TYR A 124 -2.96 11.23 5.58
C TYR A 124 -4.19 12.13 5.75
N LEU A 125 -5.15 12.02 4.84
CA LEU A 125 -6.45 12.68 4.95
C LEU A 125 -7.51 11.70 5.46
N LYS A 126 -7.51 10.49 4.91
CA LYS A 126 -8.32 9.35 5.36
C LYS A 126 -7.64 8.05 4.96
N TRP A 127 -7.90 6.96 5.68
CA TRP A 127 -7.39 5.63 5.32
C TRP A 127 -8.36 4.51 5.67
N TYR A 128 -9.08 4.01 4.65
CA TYR A 128 -10.03 2.89 4.72
C TYR A 128 -11.07 3.00 5.86
N ALA A 129 -11.33 4.22 6.31
CA ALA A 129 -12.25 4.60 7.38
C ALA A 129 -12.64 6.09 7.20
N ASP A 130 -13.27 6.65 8.23
CA ASP A 130 -13.51 8.09 8.35
C ASP A 130 -12.21 8.90 8.23
N PRO A 131 -12.30 10.19 7.85
CA PRO A 131 -11.17 11.09 7.86
C PRO A 131 -10.42 11.14 9.19
N HIS A 132 -9.15 11.51 9.12
CA HIS A 132 -8.35 11.81 10.29
C HIS A 132 -8.78 13.15 10.90
N LEU A 133 -8.84 13.24 12.23
CA LEU A 133 -9.22 14.47 12.92
C LEU A 133 -8.25 15.61 12.60
N SER A 134 -6.96 15.28 12.47
CA SER A 134 -5.95 16.25 12.03
C SER A 134 -6.23 16.78 10.63
N ALA A 135 -6.71 15.93 9.72
CA ALA A 135 -7.04 16.31 8.36
C ALA A 135 -8.33 17.12 8.27
N GLU A 136 -9.35 16.81 9.08
CA GLU A 136 -10.58 17.61 9.17
C GLU A 136 -10.28 19.04 9.62
N ARG A 137 -9.35 19.18 10.57
CA ARG A 137 -8.94 20.48 11.09
C ARG A 137 -8.07 21.26 10.12
N LEU A 138 -7.09 20.62 9.50
CA LEU A 138 -6.05 21.29 8.70
C LEU A 138 -6.40 21.39 7.20
N CYS A 139 -7.26 20.51 6.69
CA CYS A 139 -7.63 20.45 5.28
C CYS A 139 -9.16 20.24 5.09
N PRO A 140 -10.02 21.07 5.72
CA PRO A 140 -11.46 20.85 5.77
C PRO A 140 -12.13 20.85 4.39
N THR A 141 -11.61 21.64 3.43
CA THR A 141 -12.17 21.70 2.08
C THR A 141 -11.87 20.42 1.33
N THR A 142 -10.62 19.95 1.40
CA THR A 142 -10.20 18.71 0.75
C THR A 142 -10.94 17.52 1.34
N VAL A 143 -11.04 17.43 2.67
CA VAL A 143 -11.81 16.34 3.33
C VAL A 143 -13.24 16.30 2.84
N ARG A 144 -13.96 17.43 2.83
CA ARG A 144 -15.35 17.51 2.36
C ARG A 144 -15.51 17.10 0.89
N LEU A 145 -14.54 17.45 0.03
CA LEU A 145 -14.53 17.01 -1.36
C LEU A 145 -14.38 15.48 -1.48
N LEU A 146 -13.50 14.89 -0.67
CA LEU A 146 -13.24 13.45 -0.66
C LEU A 146 -14.44 12.66 -0.13
N GLU A 147 -15.14 13.16 0.90
CA GLU A 147 -16.35 12.54 1.44
C GLU A 147 -17.49 12.47 0.41
N GLY A 148 -17.55 13.44 -0.50
CA GLY A 148 -18.50 13.44 -1.61
C GLY A 148 -18.19 12.46 -2.75
N ILE A 149 -17.14 11.64 -2.63
CA ILE A 149 -16.69 10.70 -3.67
C ILE A 149 -16.60 9.29 -3.05
N PRO A 150 -17.66 8.45 -3.17
CA PRO A 150 -17.74 7.17 -2.46
C PRO A 150 -16.65 6.17 -2.88
N GLY A 151 -16.15 6.28 -4.12
CA GLY A 151 -15.09 5.43 -4.64
C GLY A 151 -13.70 5.66 -4.01
N ILE A 152 -13.52 6.66 -3.15
CA ILE A 152 -12.23 6.95 -2.49
C ILE A 152 -12.15 6.24 -1.13
N ARG A 153 -11.25 5.26 -1.06
CA ARG A 153 -11.02 4.44 0.14
C ARG A 153 -9.95 5.05 1.04
N ALA A 154 -8.89 5.60 0.46
CA ALA A 154 -7.87 6.33 1.19
C ALA A 154 -7.43 7.57 0.42
N ALA A 155 -6.93 8.59 1.11
CA ALA A 155 -6.37 9.78 0.50
C ALA A 155 -5.26 10.36 1.36
N MET A 156 -4.23 10.91 0.72
CA MET A 156 -3.13 11.58 1.38
C MET A 156 -2.47 12.59 0.45
N PHE A 157 -1.88 13.63 1.01
CA PHE A 157 -0.91 14.43 0.28
C PHE A 157 0.44 13.72 0.25
N SER A 158 1.13 13.82 -0.88
CA SER A 158 2.43 13.19 -1.09
C SER A 158 3.43 14.18 -1.67
N VAL A 159 4.55 14.38 -0.96
CA VAL A 159 5.64 15.26 -1.36
C VAL A 159 6.85 14.41 -1.76
N LEU A 160 7.31 14.61 -2.99
CA LEU A 160 8.57 14.06 -3.48
C LEU A 160 9.57 15.22 -3.66
N PRO A 161 10.62 15.33 -2.82
CA PRO A 161 11.57 16.44 -2.92
C PRO A 161 12.32 16.51 -4.25
N ALA A 162 12.90 17.68 -4.54
CA ALA A 162 13.87 17.84 -5.61
C ALA A 162 15.03 16.83 -5.47
N GLY A 163 15.44 16.21 -6.58
CA GLY A 163 16.47 15.17 -6.64
C GLY A 163 16.09 13.82 -6.03
N ALA A 164 14.87 13.64 -5.52
CA ALA A 164 14.46 12.41 -4.84
C ALA A 164 13.96 11.33 -5.82
N GLU A 165 14.12 10.06 -5.43
CA GLU A 165 13.64 8.89 -6.17
C GLU A 165 12.91 7.91 -5.25
N LEU A 166 11.76 7.41 -5.69
CA LEU A 166 11.14 6.20 -5.16
C LEU A 166 11.56 5.01 -6.03
N SER A 167 12.50 4.20 -5.54
CA SER A 167 13.04 3.04 -6.27
C SER A 167 11.94 2.06 -6.69
N MET A 168 12.19 1.28 -7.74
CA MET A 168 11.27 0.24 -8.21
C MET A 168 10.70 -0.66 -7.09
N HIS A 169 9.37 -0.75 -7.05
CA HIS A 169 8.59 -1.55 -6.11
C HIS A 169 7.22 -1.92 -6.70
N SER A 170 6.49 -2.77 -5.98
CA SER A 170 5.06 -2.98 -6.19
C SER A 170 4.38 -2.97 -4.84
N ASP A 171 3.22 -2.34 -4.80
CA ASP A 171 2.45 -2.25 -3.57
C ASP A 171 1.85 -3.63 -3.23
N PRO A 172 1.75 -3.93 -1.92
CA PRO A 172 1.43 -5.28 -1.48
C PRO A 172 -0.02 -5.69 -1.75
N LEU A 173 -0.96 -4.75 -1.78
CA LEU A 173 -2.39 -5.05 -1.77
C LEU A 173 -3.07 -4.62 -3.07
N ALA A 174 -3.67 -5.56 -3.80
CA ALA A 174 -4.46 -5.26 -5.00
C ALA A 174 -5.88 -4.76 -4.70
N CYS A 175 -6.21 -4.43 -3.45
CA CYS A 175 -7.57 -4.07 -3.03
C CYS A 175 -8.07 -2.73 -3.60
N SER A 176 -7.17 -1.93 -4.15
CA SER A 176 -7.40 -0.62 -4.75
C SER A 176 -6.70 -0.49 -6.10
N LEU A 177 -6.98 0.63 -6.75
CA LEU A 177 -6.10 1.26 -7.72
C LEU A 177 -5.61 2.59 -7.15
N ARG A 178 -4.53 3.15 -7.68
CA ARG A 178 -3.96 4.41 -7.21
C ARG A 178 -4.25 5.57 -8.14
N TYR A 179 -4.97 6.55 -7.64
CA TYR A 179 -5.25 7.82 -8.29
C TYR A 179 -4.24 8.88 -7.86
N HIS A 180 -3.70 9.63 -8.83
CA HIS A 180 -2.85 10.80 -8.59
C HIS A 180 -3.45 12.04 -9.25
N LEU A 181 -3.49 13.16 -8.54
CA LEU A 181 -3.77 14.50 -9.06
C LEU A 181 -2.59 15.42 -8.77
N GLY A 182 -2.03 16.05 -9.81
CA GLY A 182 -0.97 17.04 -9.65
C GLY A 182 -1.50 18.33 -8.98
N LEU A 183 -0.83 18.79 -7.92
CA LEU A 183 -1.23 20.00 -7.19
C LEU A 183 -0.21 21.13 -7.37
N ASP A 184 1.03 20.88 -6.95
CA ASP A 184 2.18 21.76 -7.16
C ASP A 184 3.34 20.90 -7.64
N THR A 185 3.51 20.85 -8.95
CA THR A 185 4.46 19.97 -9.62
C THR A 185 5.38 20.78 -10.52
N PRO A 186 6.63 20.30 -10.74
CA PRO A 186 7.58 21.01 -11.58
C PRO A 186 7.12 21.25 -13.02
N GLY A 187 6.13 20.48 -13.51
CA GLY A 187 5.64 20.62 -14.88
C GLY A 187 6.71 20.33 -15.94
N THR A 188 7.66 19.43 -15.66
CA THR A 188 8.71 19.03 -16.60
C THR A 188 8.72 17.52 -16.78
N ALA A 189 9.33 17.05 -17.88
CA ALA A 189 9.53 15.62 -18.11
C ALA A 189 10.43 14.95 -17.05
N ASN A 190 11.25 15.75 -16.35
CA ASN A 190 12.21 15.30 -15.33
C ASN A 190 11.54 14.91 -14.00
N CYS A 191 10.24 15.14 -13.83
CA CYS A 191 9.46 14.65 -12.69
C CYS A 191 8.39 13.68 -13.18
N TYR A 192 8.60 12.38 -12.96
CA TYR A 192 7.78 11.33 -13.56
C TYR A 192 7.63 10.08 -12.68
N ILE A 193 6.59 9.30 -12.97
CA ILE A 193 6.44 7.91 -12.56
C ILE A 193 6.55 7.02 -13.79
N CYS A 194 7.21 5.87 -13.65
CA CYS A 194 7.17 4.80 -14.62
C CYS A 194 6.35 3.65 -14.03
N VAL A 195 5.24 3.28 -14.67
CA VAL A 195 4.39 2.15 -14.27
C VAL A 195 4.43 1.10 -15.36
N ASP A 196 5.08 -0.01 -15.08
CA ASP A 196 5.24 -1.12 -16.02
C ASP A 196 5.77 -0.68 -17.41
N GLY A 197 6.68 0.29 -17.43
CA GLY A 197 7.26 0.86 -18.66
C GLY A 197 6.53 2.09 -19.22
N HIS A 198 5.37 2.46 -18.66
CA HIS A 198 4.65 3.68 -19.06
C HIS A 198 5.15 4.87 -18.24
N PHE A 199 5.75 5.85 -18.90
CA PHE A 199 6.24 7.07 -18.27
C PHE A 199 5.17 8.16 -18.27
N ILE A 200 4.88 8.71 -17.10
CA ILE A 200 3.88 9.76 -16.89
C ILE A 200 4.52 10.87 -16.07
N SER A 201 4.52 12.09 -16.59
CA SER A 201 4.92 13.29 -15.85
C SER A 201 3.70 13.96 -15.25
N TRP A 202 3.79 14.36 -13.98
CA TRP A 202 2.69 15.08 -13.35
C TRP A 202 2.58 16.51 -13.88
N ARG A 203 1.33 16.98 -13.98
CA ARG A 203 0.97 18.36 -14.33
C ARG A 203 -0.08 18.85 -13.34
N ASN A 204 -0.03 20.13 -13.02
CA ASN A 204 -0.99 20.73 -12.08
C ASN A 204 -2.41 20.63 -12.65
N GLY A 205 -3.34 20.09 -11.86
CA GLY A 205 -4.74 19.89 -12.26
C GLY A 205 -5.00 18.68 -13.16
N GLU A 206 -3.97 17.94 -13.57
CA GLU A 206 -4.11 16.70 -14.33
C GLU A 206 -4.05 15.47 -13.42
N ASP A 207 -4.82 14.47 -13.80
CA ASP A 207 -4.98 13.24 -13.03
C ASP A 207 -4.86 11.97 -13.87
N PHE A 208 -4.50 10.89 -13.20
CA PHE A 208 -4.48 9.55 -13.78
C PHE A 208 -4.66 8.50 -12.67
N VAL A 209 -5.00 7.29 -13.09
CA VAL A 209 -5.04 6.11 -12.22
C VAL A 209 -4.03 5.11 -12.72
N PHE A 210 -3.42 4.34 -11.82
CA PHE A 210 -2.60 3.21 -12.16
C PHE A 210 -2.83 2.05 -11.18
N ASP A 211 -2.51 0.84 -11.61
CA ASP A 211 -2.51 -0.33 -10.74
C ASP A 211 -1.14 -0.42 -10.05
N GLU A 212 -1.09 -0.02 -8.78
CA GLU A 212 0.09 0.04 -7.93
C GLU A 212 0.76 -1.32 -7.69
N THR A 213 0.09 -2.41 -8.04
CA THR A 213 0.67 -3.76 -7.93
C THR A 213 1.54 -4.14 -9.12
N TYR A 214 1.55 -3.34 -10.19
CA TYR A 214 2.59 -3.44 -11.21
C TYR A 214 3.93 -2.89 -10.70
N PRO A 215 5.07 -3.34 -11.25
CA PRO A 215 6.35 -2.73 -10.96
C PRO A 215 6.35 -1.26 -11.37
N HIS A 216 6.66 -0.36 -10.43
CA HIS A 216 6.70 1.05 -10.68
C HIS A 216 7.77 1.77 -9.86
N PHE A 217 8.24 2.91 -10.37
CA PHE A 217 9.20 3.80 -9.70
C PHE A 217 8.90 5.26 -10.04
N ALA A 218 9.33 6.18 -9.18
CA ALA A 218 9.15 7.62 -9.41
C ALA A 218 10.46 8.38 -9.22
N ARG A 219 10.66 9.43 -10.02
CA ARG A 219 11.81 10.33 -9.93
C ARG A 219 11.35 11.77 -9.97
N ASN A 220 12.01 12.61 -9.20
CA ASN A 220 11.94 14.05 -9.32
C ASN A 220 13.35 14.59 -9.53
N ASP A 221 13.83 14.56 -10.78
CA ASP A 221 15.14 15.08 -11.16
C ASP A 221 15.10 16.60 -11.44
N SER A 222 14.06 17.29 -10.97
CA SER A 222 13.92 18.74 -11.06
C SER A 222 14.49 19.46 -9.83
N THR A 223 14.46 20.79 -9.85
CA THR A 223 14.94 21.66 -8.75
C THR A 223 13.86 22.03 -7.74
N THR A 224 12.60 21.62 -7.93
CA THR A 224 11.49 21.94 -7.02
C THR A 224 10.79 20.68 -6.52
N ASN A 225 10.10 20.79 -5.39
CA ASN A 225 9.34 19.69 -4.82
C ASN A 225 8.13 19.37 -5.70
N ARG A 226 7.65 18.13 -5.64
CA ARG A 226 6.42 17.68 -6.27
C ARG A 226 5.40 17.28 -5.23
N VAL A 227 4.31 18.04 -5.13
CA VAL A 227 3.15 17.81 -4.28
C VAL A 227 1.98 17.31 -5.12
N ILE A 228 1.40 16.18 -4.70
CA ILE A 228 0.21 15.59 -5.32
C ILE A 228 -0.82 15.21 -4.27
N LEU A 229 -2.08 15.10 -4.68
CA LEU A 229 -3.08 14.31 -3.97
C LEU A 229 -2.99 12.88 -4.50
N MET A 230 -2.78 11.93 -3.59
CA MET A 230 -2.77 10.50 -3.87
C MET A 230 -3.97 9.85 -3.17
N CYS A 231 -4.76 9.09 -3.93
CA CYS A 231 -5.90 8.37 -3.39
C CYS A 231 -5.83 6.89 -3.76
N ASP A 232 -6.23 6.02 -2.82
CA ASP A 232 -6.61 4.66 -3.15
C ASP A 232 -8.09 4.69 -3.54
N VAL A 233 -8.38 4.28 -4.77
CA VAL A 233 -9.70 4.28 -5.38
C VAL A 233 -10.18 2.85 -5.64
N GLU A 234 -11.49 2.68 -5.69
CA GLU A 234 -12.09 1.37 -5.93
C GLU A 234 -11.59 0.73 -7.22
N ARG A 235 -11.13 -0.51 -7.12
CA ARG A 235 -10.84 -1.33 -8.29
C ARG A 235 -12.16 -1.77 -8.94
N PRO A 236 -12.36 -1.61 -10.26
CA PRO A 236 -13.51 -2.17 -10.96
C PRO A 236 -13.46 -3.69 -10.98
N MET A 237 -14.47 -4.36 -10.42
CA MET A 237 -14.50 -5.83 -10.29
C MET A 237 -15.91 -6.40 -10.40
N ASN A 238 -15.98 -7.70 -10.72
CA ASN A 238 -17.22 -8.47 -10.63
C ASN A 238 -17.70 -8.64 -9.16
N LEU A 239 -18.92 -9.15 -8.97
CA LEU A 239 -19.56 -9.24 -7.65
C LEU A 239 -18.76 -10.07 -6.64
N LEU A 240 -18.20 -11.21 -7.06
CA LEU A 240 -17.39 -12.09 -6.20
C LEU A 240 -16.10 -11.38 -5.77
N GLY A 241 -15.44 -10.69 -6.70
CA GLY A 241 -14.28 -9.86 -6.44
C GLY A 241 -14.57 -8.78 -5.42
N ARG A 242 -15.69 -8.06 -5.55
CA ARG A 242 -16.11 -7.04 -4.57
C ARG A 242 -16.34 -7.63 -3.19
N ALA A 243 -16.98 -8.80 -3.09
CA ALA A 243 -17.22 -9.46 -1.81
C ALA A 243 -15.90 -9.85 -1.11
N PHE A 244 -14.98 -10.48 -1.84
CA PHE A 244 -13.65 -10.82 -1.33
C PHE A 244 -12.84 -9.56 -0.99
N ASN A 245 -12.89 -8.53 -1.84
CA ASN A 245 -12.16 -7.29 -1.64
C ASN A 245 -12.59 -6.56 -0.36
N ARG A 246 -13.88 -6.59 0.01
CA ARG A 246 -14.34 -6.01 1.29
C ARG A 246 -13.66 -6.63 2.51
N LEU A 247 -13.40 -7.95 2.48
CA LEU A 247 -12.65 -8.62 3.54
C LEU A 247 -11.16 -8.27 3.44
N TYR A 248 -10.59 -8.31 2.25
CA TYR A 248 -9.16 -8.07 2.06
C TYR A 248 -8.76 -6.62 2.40
N ALA A 249 -9.59 -5.64 2.06
CA ALA A 249 -9.42 -4.23 2.41
C ALA A 249 -9.43 -3.97 3.93
N ARG A 250 -9.95 -4.90 4.76
CA ARG A 250 -9.80 -4.80 6.23
C ARG A 250 -8.34 -4.87 6.66
N LEU A 251 -7.48 -5.52 5.87
CA LEU A 251 -6.04 -5.51 6.12
C LEU A 251 -5.46 -4.10 5.92
N ALA A 252 -5.86 -3.40 4.86
CA ALA A 252 -5.45 -2.02 4.61
C ALA A 252 -5.92 -1.10 5.74
N TRP A 253 -7.17 -1.23 6.18
CA TRP A 253 -7.70 -0.55 7.38
C TRP A 253 -6.91 -0.90 8.66
N ALA A 254 -6.56 -2.17 8.86
CA ALA A 254 -5.81 -2.58 10.04
C ALA A 254 -4.41 -1.95 10.11
N MET A 255 -3.88 -1.55 8.95
CA MET A 255 -2.61 -0.85 8.77
C MET A 255 -2.75 0.69 8.80
N THR A 256 -3.90 1.26 9.19
CA THR A 256 -4.05 2.73 9.32
C THR A 256 -2.98 3.31 10.25
N VAL A 257 -2.31 4.37 9.79
CA VAL A 257 -1.24 5.08 10.51
C VAL A 257 -1.70 6.51 10.77
N PRO A 258 -1.63 6.99 12.04
CA PRO A 258 -2.02 8.36 12.38
C PRO A 258 -0.98 9.41 11.92
N ASN A 259 -1.41 10.65 11.64
CA ASN A 259 -0.47 11.77 11.51
C ASN A 259 -0.07 12.30 12.89
N THR A 260 -1.07 12.45 13.77
CA THR A 260 -0.95 13.01 15.12
C THR A 260 -1.64 12.09 16.15
N PRO A 261 -1.41 12.24 17.46
CA PRO A 261 -2.02 11.38 18.49
C PRO A 261 -3.56 11.42 18.55
N GLU A 262 -4.19 12.48 18.01
CA GLU A 262 -5.65 12.60 17.88
C GLU A 262 -6.23 11.68 16.80
N ASP A 263 -5.41 11.21 15.86
CA ASP A 263 -5.86 10.38 14.75
C ASP A 263 -6.04 8.90 15.14
N ARG A 264 -7.01 8.26 14.48
CA ARG A 264 -7.24 6.82 14.63
C ARG A 264 -6.02 6.02 14.17
N GLN A 265 -5.67 5.00 14.93
CA GLN A 265 -4.63 4.04 14.61
C GLN A 265 -5.22 2.65 14.40
N GLY A 266 -4.79 1.95 13.34
CA GLY A 266 -5.21 0.58 13.09
C GLY A 266 -4.55 -0.42 14.06
N PRO A 267 -5.17 -1.57 14.35
CA PRO A 267 -4.65 -2.55 15.31
C PRO A 267 -3.25 -3.10 14.96
N ILE A 268 -2.93 -3.28 13.68
CA ILE A 268 -1.60 -3.73 13.25
C ILE A 268 -0.59 -2.61 13.52
N SER A 269 -0.89 -1.38 13.08
CA SER A 269 -0.02 -0.23 13.31
C SER A 269 0.24 0.01 14.81
N TRP A 270 -0.79 -0.12 15.65
CA TRP A 270 -0.69 -0.05 17.10
C TRP A 270 0.27 -1.11 17.66
N LEU A 271 0.12 -2.37 17.24
CA LEU A 271 0.99 -3.46 17.68
C LEU A 271 2.45 -3.17 17.29
N PHE A 272 2.69 -2.72 16.06
CA PHE A 272 4.03 -2.39 15.58
C PHE A 272 4.65 -1.20 16.32
N ALA A 273 3.87 -0.17 16.64
CA ALA A 273 4.33 0.94 17.48
C ALA A 273 4.73 0.44 18.88
N ARG A 274 3.94 -0.44 19.48
CA ARG A 274 4.24 -1.04 20.81
C ARG A 274 5.48 -1.93 20.78
N LEU A 275 5.73 -2.61 19.68
CA LEU A 275 6.93 -3.46 19.48
C LEU A 275 8.17 -2.67 19.01
N ALA A 276 8.06 -1.37 18.75
CA ALA A 276 9.17 -0.56 18.27
C ALA A 276 10.40 -0.55 19.19
N PRO A 277 10.27 -0.45 20.53
CA PRO A 277 11.43 -0.50 21.43
C PRO A 277 12.20 -1.83 21.35
N LEU A 278 11.49 -2.95 21.20
CA LEU A 278 12.13 -4.27 21.03
C LEU A 278 12.95 -4.34 19.75
N ARG A 279 12.45 -3.73 18.68
CA ARG A 279 13.19 -3.61 17.42
C ARG A 279 14.44 -2.76 17.58
N GLU A 280 14.37 -1.64 18.30
CA GLU A 280 15.52 -0.77 18.56
C GLU A 280 16.60 -1.51 19.36
N SER A 281 16.21 -2.23 20.41
CA SER A 281 17.08 -3.15 21.15
C SER A 281 17.69 -4.22 20.25
N GLY A 282 16.91 -4.79 19.32
CA GLY A 282 17.42 -5.73 18.32
C GLY A 282 18.45 -5.12 17.36
N LEU A 283 18.27 -3.85 16.95
CA LEU A 283 19.23 -3.13 16.12
C LEU A 283 20.49 -2.74 16.91
N ALA A 284 20.37 -2.39 18.18
CA ALA A 284 21.51 -2.19 19.08
C ALA A 284 22.30 -3.49 19.25
N LEU A 285 21.61 -4.62 19.46
CA LEU A 285 22.23 -5.94 19.54
C LEU A 285 22.94 -6.30 18.23
N LYS A 286 22.34 -6.03 17.06
CA LYS A 286 23.00 -6.25 15.77
C LYS A 286 24.34 -5.52 15.64
N ARG A 287 24.41 -4.29 16.17
CA ARG A 287 25.64 -3.47 16.19
C ARG A 287 26.67 -4.01 17.17
N ARG A 288 26.24 -4.47 18.35
CA ARG A 288 27.13 -4.98 19.41
C ARG A 288 27.61 -6.42 19.18
N HIS A 289 26.72 -7.31 18.74
CA HIS A 289 26.99 -8.75 18.64
C HIS A 289 26.18 -9.41 17.51
N ARG A 290 26.68 -9.25 16.27
CA ARG A 290 26.01 -9.69 15.04
C ARG A 290 25.67 -11.20 14.98
N PRO A 291 26.49 -12.13 15.50
CA PRO A 291 26.15 -13.57 15.51
C PRO A 291 24.90 -13.86 16.34
N LEU A 292 24.82 -13.33 17.56
CA LEU A 292 23.68 -13.51 18.46
C LEU A 292 22.39 -12.92 17.87
N TYR A 293 22.47 -11.70 17.30
CA TYR A 293 21.34 -11.11 16.58
C TYR A 293 20.85 -12.02 15.45
N THR A 294 21.77 -12.62 14.68
CA THR A 294 21.45 -13.48 13.56
C THR A 294 20.76 -14.77 14.02
N LEU A 295 21.26 -15.39 15.09
CA LEU A 295 20.63 -16.55 15.73
C LEU A 295 19.21 -16.23 16.21
N LEU A 296 19.04 -15.18 17.01
CA LEU A 296 17.72 -14.78 17.54
C LEU A 296 16.74 -14.43 16.42
N LYS A 297 17.20 -13.77 15.36
CA LYS A 297 16.40 -13.47 14.18
C LYS A 297 15.90 -14.77 13.52
N TYR A 298 16.76 -15.76 13.34
CA TYR A 298 16.36 -17.03 12.73
C TYR A 298 15.42 -17.83 13.63
N LEU A 299 15.65 -17.86 14.95
CA LEU A 299 14.75 -18.50 15.91
C LEU A 299 13.36 -17.86 15.91
N LEU A 300 13.28 -16.52 15.92
CA LEU A 300 12.01 -15.80 15.82
C LEU A 300 11.30 -16.07 14.50
N ASN A 301 12.02 -16.05 13.38
CA ASN A 301 11.42 -16.34 12.07
C ASN A 301 10.93 -17.79 11.98
N ALA A 302 11.68 -18.75 12.54
CA ALA A 302 11.30 -20.15 12.59
C ALA A 302 10.05 -20.36 13.46
N SER A 303 9.98 -19.71 14.64
CA SER A 303 8.80 -19.81 15.50
C SER A 303 7.56 -19.19 14.86
N LEU A 304 7.68 -18.03 14.21
CA LEU A 304 6.58 -17.42 13.46
C LEU A 304 6.11 -18.31 12.30
N LEU A 305 7.05 -18.96 11.59
CA LEU A 305 6.72 -19.89 10.51
C LEU A 305 5.99 -21.13 11.05
N LEU A 306 6.45 -21.69 12.17
CA LEU A 306 5.78 -22.82 12.83
C LEU A 306 4.38 -22.45 13.31
N LEU A 307 4.19 -21.27 13.88
CA LEU A 307 2.88 -20.77 14.27
C LEU A 307 1.94 -20.60 13.07
N LEU A 308 2.45 -20.08 11.94
CA LEU A 308 1.68 -19.98 10.71
C LEU A 308 1.26 -21.37 10.20
N PHE A 309 2.17 -22.35 10.18
CA PHE A 309 1.84 -23.72 9.80
C PHE A 309 0.81 -24.34 10.75
N ALA A 310 0.97 -24.17 12.05
CA ALA A 310 0.00 -24.65 13.04
C ALA A 310 -1.38 -24.03 12.84
N ALA A 311 -1.46 -22.72 12.55
CA ALA A 311 -2.71 -22.04 12.25
C ALA A 311 -3.37 -22.57 10.97
N ILE A 312 -2.59 -22.78 9.90
CA ILE A 312 -3.07 -23.37 8.65
C ILE A 312 -3.62 -24.77 8.89
N ILE A 313 -2.87 -25.61 9.61
CA ILE A 313 -3.31 -26.97 9.97
C ILE A 313 -4.59 -26.92 10.81
N GLY A 314 -4.69 -25.98 11.76
CA GLY A 314 -5.89 -25.77 12.57
C GLY A 314 -7.12 -25.41 11.74
N VAL A 315 -6.97 -24.47 10.79
CA VAL A 315 -8.06 -24.09 9.87
C VAL A 315 -8.47 -25.24 8.97
N ILE A 316 -7.51 -25.96 8.39
CA ILE A 316 -7.79 -27.14 7.54
C ILE A 316 -8.50 -28.22 8.36
N GLY A 317 -8.04 -28.48 9.59
CA GLY A 317 -8.68 -29.44 10.48
C GLY A 317 -10.10 -29.05 10.85
N PHE A 318 -10.35 -27.76 11.12
CA PHE A 318 -11.69 -27.22 11.36
C PHE A 318 -12.61 -27.39 10.15
N LEU A 319 -12.15 -26.98 8.96
CA LEU A 319 -12.92 -27.12 7.72
C LEU A 319 -13.20 -28.59 7.39
N SER A 320 -12.23 -29.48 7.56
CA SER A 320 -12.43 -30.91 7.34
C SER A 320 -13.50 -31.50 8.27
N ARG A 321 -13.56 -31.05 9.54
CA ARG A 321 -14.63 -31.46 10.47
C ARG A 321 -15.97 -30.87 10.05
N LEU A 322 -16.00 -29.61 9.62
CA LEU A 322 -17.21 -28.95 9.15
C LEU A 322 -17.81 -29.63 7.91
N PHE A 323 -16.98 -29.95 6.90
CA PHE A 323 -17.41 -30.68 5.70
C PHE A 323 -17.84 -32.12 6.02
N GLY A 324 -17.14 -32.79 6.93
CA GLY A 324 -17.54 -34.11 7.43
C GLY A 324 -18.91 -34.10 8.13
N LEU A 325 -19.22 -33.03 8.89
CA LEU A 325 -20.53 -32.83 9.52
C LEU A 325 -21.65 -32.52 8.50
N LEU A 326 -21.30 -31.97 7.34
CA LEU A 326 -22.24 -31.63 6.26
C LEU A 326 -22.47 -32.78 5.27
N GLY A 327 -21.90 -33.97 5.51
CA GLY A 327 -22.10 -35.15 4.66
C GLY A 327 -21.49 -35.04 3.25
N MET A 328 -20.64 -34.05 3.00
CA MET A 328 -19.90 -33.87 1.75
C MET A 328 -18.56 -34.61 1.86
N SER A 329 -18.58 -35.93 1.74
CA SER A 329 -17.36 -36.78 1.71
C SER A 329 -16.79 -36.94 0.31
#